data_AF-A0A7V5C7T9-F1
#
_entry.id   AF-A0A7V5C7T9-F1
#
_cell.length_a   1.000
_cell.length_b   1.000
_cell.length_c   1.000
_cell.angle_alpha   90.00
_cell.angle_beta   90.00
_cell.angle_gamma   90.00
#
_symmetry.space_group_name_H-M   'P 1'
#
loop_
_entity.id
_entity.type
_entity.pdbx_description
1 polymer ?
#
loop_
_entity_poly.entity_id
_entity_poly.type
_entity_poly.pdbx_seq_one_letter_code
_entity_poly.pdbx_strand_id
1 'polypeptide(L)'
;MATDMTNRWEEIQNRLEAVSSTLERGFEPDSEKNAKILKARAKALAKEAEKHKRDEACLEAVEFLLSHEKYCIELIHIREVYPLKDLTPMPCTPSFVLGIINFRGQILSVIDLKKFFDLPEQEITENNRVIMLHSEKMEFGNLADDSIGVRY
;
A
#
# COMPACT_ATOMS: atom_id res chain seq x y z
N MET A 1 58.25 12.75 36.28
CA MET A 1 56.88 12.66 35.73
C MET A 1 56.87 11.95 34.36
N ALA A 2 57.71 10.92 34.17
CA ALA A 2 57.82 10.16 32.91
C ALA A 2 57.70 8.62 33.12
N THR A 3 57.83 8.16 34.37
CA THR A 3 57.84 6.73 34.74
C THR A 3 56.43 6.11 34.83
N ASP A 4 55.37 6.92 34.84
CA ASP A 4 53.98 6.47 35.01
C ASP A 4 53.31 6.05 33.68
N MET A 5 53.80 6.57 32.55
CA MET A 5 53.29 6.18 31.22
C MET A 5 53.93 4.89 30.69
N THR A 6 55.16 4.59 31.06
CA THR A 6 55.87 3.38 30.61
C THR A 6 55.26 2.13 31.24
N ASN A 7 54.98 2.16 32.54
CA ASN A 7 54.32 1.06 33.26
C ASN A 7 52.91 0.77 32.73
N ARG A 8 52.16 1.81 32.38
CA ARG A 8 50.80 1.68 31.82
C ARG A 8 50.78 1.08 30.41
N TRP A 9 51.86 1.26 29.65
CA TRP A 9 52.00 0.73 28.29
C TRP A 9 52.39 -0.76 28.28
N GLU A 10 53.28 -1.18 29.19
CA GLU A 10 53.60 -2.61 29.38
C GLU A 10 52.38 -3.43 29.84
N GLU A 11 51.53 -2.85 30.69
CA GLU A 11 50.32 -3.52 31.16
C GLU A 11 49.28 -3.69 30.03
N ILE A 12 49.18 -2.71 29.12
CA ILE A 12 48.33 -2.81 27.93
C ILE A 12 48.87 -3.88 26.98
N GLN A 13 50.19 -3.99 26.79
CA GLN A 13 50.79 -5.03 25.94
C GLN A 13 50.57 -6.44 26.52
N ASN A 14 50.77 -6.64 27.82
CA ASN A 14 50.51 -7.93 28.48
C ASN A 14 49.03 -8.32 28.40
N ARG A 15 48.10 -7.35 28.53
CA ARG A 15 46.65 -7.61 28.34
C ARG A 15 46.31 -7.96 26.90
N LEU A 16 46.95 -7.32 25.92
CA LEU A 16 46.74 -7.63 24.50
C LEU A 16 47.29 -8.99 24.11
N GLU A 17 48.47 -9.39 24.61
CA GLU A 17 49.01 -10.74 24.38
C GLU A 17 48.15 -11.83 25.04
N ALA A 18 47.62 -11.58 26.24
CA ALA A 18 46.69 -12.49 26.90
C ALA A 18 45.39 -12.67 26.10
N VAL A 19 44.83 -11.58 25.56
CA VAL A 19 43.63 -11.63 24.70
C VAL A 19 43.93 -12.28 23.35
N SER A 20 45.09 -11.98 22.74
CA SER A 20 45.52 -12.55 21.45
C SER A 20 45.72 -14.06 21.55
N SER A 21 46.41 -14.54 22.60
CA SER A 21 46.63 -15.97 22.82
C SER A 21 45.37 -16.73 23.24
N THR A 22 44.35 -16.02 23.74
CA THR A 22 43.02 -16.58 24.04
C THR A 22 42.14 -16.64 22.78
N LEU A 23 42.26 -15.66 21.88
CA LEU A 23 41.62 -15.68 20.56
C LEU A 23 42.23 -16.77 19.67
N GLU A 24 43.54 -16.97 19.72
CA GLU A 24 44.24 -18.03 18.97
C GLU A 24 43.92 -19.45 19.48
N ARG A 25 43.53 -19.61 20.76
CA ARG A 25 43.13 -20.92 21.34
C ARG A 25 41.63 -21.10 21.54
N GLY A 26 40.80 -20.11 21.22
CA GLY A 26 39.46 -20.01 21.81
C GLY A 26 38.35 -19.55 20.86
N PHE A 27 38.50 -19.74 19.56
CA PHE A 27 37.36 -19.70 18.64
C PHE A 27 37.53 -20.74 17.53
N GLU A 28 37.66 -22.02 17.90
CA GLU A 28 37.27 -23.09 16.99
C GLU A 28 35.75 -23.13 16.98
N PRO A 29 35.11 -22.65 15.90
CA PRO A 29 33.66 -22.71 15.82
C PRO A 29 33.32 -24.18 15.63
N ASP A 30 32.89 -24.87 16.69
CA ASP A 30 32.37 -26.23 16.60
C ASP A 30 31.25 -26.23 15.56
N SER A 31 31.57 -26.77 14.37
CA SER A 31 30.71 -26.73 13.19
C SER A 31 29.33 -27.31 13.52
N GLU A 32 29.28 -28.30 14.42
CA GLU A 32 28.05 -28.94 14.84
C GLU A 32 27.22 -28.03 15.77
N LYS A 33 27.85 -27.32 16.71
CA LYS A 33 27.17 -26.33 17.56
C LYS A 33 26.70 -25.13 16.75
N ASN A 34 27.51 -24.64 15.82
CA ASN A 34 27.16 -23.54 14.95
C ASN A 34 26.02 -23.92 13.99
N ALA A 35 26.05 -25.12 13.41
CA ALA A 35 24.96 -25.62 12.59
C ALA A 35 23.66 -25.73 13.40
N LYS A 36 23.72 -26.17 14.67
CA LYS A 36 22.56 -26.20 15.58
C LYS A 36 22.01 -24.80 15.87
N ILE A 37 22.89 -23.83 16.17
CA ILE A 37 22.51 -22.43 16.43
C ILE A 37 21.89 -21.80 15.18
N LEU A 38 22.52 -21.99 14.01
CA LEU A 38 22.04 -21.48 12.73
C LEU A 38 20.70 -22.10 12.34
N LYS A 39 20.51 -23.42 12.56
CA LYS A 39 19.23 -24.11 12.32
C LYS A 39 18.12 -23.61 13.26
N ALA A 40 18.45 -23.37 14.53
CA ALA A 40 17.50 -22.81 15.49
C ALA A 40 17.11 -21.38 15.14
N ARG A 41 18.08 -20.53 14.77
CA ARG A 41 17.85 -19.15 14.30
C ARG A 41 17.05 -19.13 13.02
N ALA A 42 17.37 -19.98 12.04
CA ALA A 42 16.61 -20.12 10.80
C ALA A 42 15.16 -20.53 11.06
N LYS A 43 14.91 -21.48 11.98
CA LYS A 43 13.55 -21.88 12.38
C LYS A 43 12.77 -20.76 13.09
N ALA A 44 13.43 -19.98 13.94
CA ALA A 44 12.81 -18.83 14.61
C ALA A 44 12.45 -17.72 13.62
N LEU A 45 13.38 -17.37 12.72
CA LEU A 45 13.16 -16.38 11.65
C LEU A 45 12.08 -16.83 10.66
N ALA A 46 12.05 -18.12 10.31
CA ALA A 46 11.00 -18.69 9.46
C ALA A 46 9.61 -18.59 10.11
N LYS A 47 9.52 -18.74 11.44
CA LYS A 47 8.25 -18.62 12.18
C LYS A 47 7.75 -17.17 12.24
N GLU A 48 8.65 -16.19 12.29
CA GLU A 48 8.31 -14.76 12.19
C GLU A 48 7.77 -14.42 10.79
N ALA A 49 8.41 -14.94 9.72
CA ALA A 49 7.96 -14.78 8.34
C ALA A 49 6.59 -15.45 8.08
N GLU A 50 6.34 -16.62 8.68
CA GLU A 50 5.05 -17.33 8.60
C GLU A 50 3.95 -16.68 9.45
N LYS A 51 4.29 -15.85 10.44
CA LYS A 51 3.30 -15.07 11.22
C LYS A 51 2.74 -13.89 10.44
N HIS A 52 3.35 -13.56 9.30
CA HIS A 52 2.76 -12.80 8.21
C HIS A 52 2.18 -13.73 7.14
N LYS A 53 1.59 -14.89 7.52
CA LYS A 53 0.42 -15.38 6.81
C LYS A 53 -0.66 -14.33 6.99
N ARG A 54 -0.60 -13.37 6.08
CA ARG A 54 -1.65 -12.45 5.72
C ARG A 54 -2.98 -13.21 5.79
N ASP A 55 -3.73 -12.98 6.86
CA ASP A 55 -5.16 -12.72 6.69
C ASP A 55 -5.28 -11.39 5.92
N GLU A 56 -4.66 -11.27 4.73
CA GLU A 56 -5.06 -10.27 3.77
C GLU A 56 -6.36 -10.83 3.23
N ALA A 57 -7.47 -10.31 3.73
CA ALA A 57 -8.59 -10.14 2.84
C ALA A 57 -8.03 -9.39 1.62
N CYS A 58 -7.81 -10.12 0.52
CA CYS A 58 -7.59 -9.53 -0.80
C CYS A 58 -8.76 -8.57 -1.03
N LEU A 59 -8.50 -7.27 -0.91
CA LEU A 59 -9.51 -6.25 -1.11
C LEU A 59 -9.67 -6.10 -2.62
N GLU A 60 -10.68 -6.77 -3.18
CA GLU A 60 -11.04 -6.59 -4.57
C GLU A 60 -11.54 -5.17 -4.80
N ALA A 61 -10.89 -4.42 -5.68
CA ALA A 61 -11.22 -3.03 -5.92
C ALA A 61 -11.05 -2.66 -7.40
N VAL A 62 -11.85 -1.69 -7.83
CA VAL A 62 -11.70 -1.05 -9.14
C VAL A 62 -10.84 0.20 -8.98
N GLU A 63 -9.68 0.20 -9.63
CA GLU A 63 -8.78 1.33 -9.78
C GLU A 63 -9.22 2.19 -10.98
N PHE A 64 -9.28 3.50 -10.81
CA PHE A 64 -9.58 4.48 -11.85
C PHE A 64 -8.78 5.77 -11.65
N LEU A 65 -8.71 6.60 -12.69
CA LEU A 65 -8.03 7.88 -12.65
C LEU A 65 -9.00 9.06 -12.44
N LEU A 66 -8.57 10.01 -11.62
CA LEU A 66 -9.13 11.36 -11.51
C LEU A 66 -7.97 12.36 -11.59
N SER A 67 -7.93 13.22 -12.60
CA SER A 67 -6.91 14.28 -12.73
C SER A 67 -5.46 13.77 -12.58
N HIS A 68 -5.15 12.61 -13.17
CA HIS A 68 -3.85 11.89 -13.12
C HIS A 68 -3.50 11.18 -11.81
N GLU A 69 -4.37 11.23 -10.81
CA GLU A 69 -4.22 10.47 -9.57
C GLU A 69 -5.04 9.18 -9.61
N LYS A 70 -4.54 8.15 -8.92
CA LYS A 70 -5.16 6.83 -8.85
C LYS A 70 -6.03 6.72 -7.62
N TYR A 71 -7.30 6.42 -7.86
CA TYR A 71 -8.29 6.14 -6.83
C TYR A 71 -8.79 4.72 -6.98
N CYS A 72 -9.35 4.17 -5.91
CA CYS A 72 -10.01 2.88 -5.96
C CYS A 72 -11.28 2.85 -5.13
N ILE A 73 -12.24 2.04 -5.58
CA ILE A 73 -13.45 1.73 -4.84
C ILE A 73 -13.55 0.21 -4.74
N GLU A 74 -13.85 -0.28 -3.54
CA GLU A 74 -14.04 -1.70 -3.29
C GLU A 74 -15.19 -2.27 -4.14
N LEU A 75 -14.97 -3.46 -4.69
CA LEU A 75 -15.86 -4.09 -5.66
C LEU A 75 -17.26 -4.34 -5.09
N ILE A 76 -17.38 -4.57 -3.78
CA ILE A 76 -18.68 -4.75 -3.09
C ILE A 76 -19.62 -3.55 -3.27
N HIS A 77 -19.09 -2.34 -3.45
CA HIS A 77 -19.89 -1.14 -3.63
C HIS A 77 -20.21 -0.84 -5.10
N ILE A 78 -19.66 -1.61 -6.04
CA ILE A 78 -19.75 -1.35 -7.48
C ILE A 78 -20.78 -2.27 -8.09
N ARG A 79 -21.82 -1.68 -8.67
CA ARG A 79 -22.86 -2.41 -9.40
C ARG A 79 -22.45 -2.71 -10.83
N GLU A 80 -21.97 -1.70 -11.56
CA GLU A 80 -21.56 -1.82 -12.96
C GLU A 80 -20.68 -0.61 -13.35
N VAL A 81 -19.84 -0.77 -14.35
CA VAL A 81 -19.14 0.34 -15.02
C VAL A 81 -19.79 0.54 -16.38
N TYR A 82 -20.29 1.74 -16.63
CA TYR A 82 -21.04 2.05 -17.85
C TYR A 82 -20.40 3.23 -18.61
N PRO A 83 -20.33 3.21 -19.96
CA PRO A 83 -19.93 4.38 -20.73
C PRO A 83 -20.85 5.58 -20.45
N LEU A 84 -20.30 6.78 -20.27
CA LEU A 84 -21.15 7.95 -20.08
C LEU A 84 -21.97 8.21 -21.35
N LYS A 85 -23.29 8.13 -21.24
CA LYS A 85 -24.27 8.39 -22.30
C LYS A 85 -25.50 9.07 -21.72
N ASP A 86 -26.17 9.88 -22.54
CA ASP A 86 -27.46 10.50 -22.24
C ASP A 86 -27.49 11.28 -20.91
N LEU A 87 -26.37 11.95 -20.57
CA LEU A 87 -26.28 12.82 -19.40
C LEU A 87 -27.22 14.02 -19.57
N THR A 88 -28.20 14.12 -18.68
CA THR A 88 -29.13 15.25 -18.62
C THR A 88 -28.71 16.17 -17.47
N PRO A 89 -28.22 17.40 -17.75
CA PRO A 89 -27.79 18.32 -16.72
C PRO A 89 -28.94 18.70 -15.78
N MET A 90 -28.67 18.77 -14.47
CA MET A 90 -29.65 19.20 -13.49
C MET A 90 -29.41 20.65 -13.04
N PRO A 91 -30.41 21.54 -13.12
CA PRO A 91 -30.30 22.89 -12.57
C PRO A 91 -30.43 22.87 -11.04
N CYS A 92 -29.93 23.93 -10.39
CA CYS A 92 -30.05 24.15 -8.95
C CYS A 92 -29.42 23.05 -8.07
N THR A 93 -28.47 22.27 -8.61
CA THR A 93 -27.68 21.30 -7.86
C THR A 93 -26.27 21.85 -7.58
N PRO A 94 -25.58 21.32 -6.56
CA PRO A 94 -24.16 21.60 -6.38
C PRO A 94 -23.35 21.30 -7.64
N SER A 95 -22.25 22.01 -7.85
CA SER A 95 -21.42 21.89 -9.06
C SER A 95 -20.87 20.48 -9.30
N PHE A 96 -20.65 19.70 -8.24
CA PHE A 96 -20.21 18.31 -8.32
C PHE A 96 -21.30 17.35 -8.79
N VAL A 97 -22.57 17.76 -8.81
CA VAL A 97 -23.65 16.96 -9.41
C VAL A 97 -23.79 17.38 -10.86
N LEU A 98 -23.29 16.56 -11.77
CA LEU A 98 -23.33 16.85 -13.21
C LEU A 98 -24.75 16.78 -13.76
N GLY A 99 -25.58 15.91 -13.19
CA GLY A 99 -26.95 15.70 -13.65
C GLY A 99 -27.43 14.30 -13.35
N ILE A 100 -28.26 13.78 -14.27
CA ILE A 100 -28.85 12.45 -14.19
C ILE A 100 -28.65 11.67 -15.50
N ILE A 101 -28.67 10.35 -15.39
CA ILE A 101 -28.71 9.43 -16.53
C ILE A 101 -29.85 8.43 -16.35
N ASN A 102 -30.35 7.90 -17.46
CA ASN A 102 -31.26 6.76 -17.45
C ASN A 102 -30.45 5.46 -17.57
N PHE A 103 -30.40 4.68 -16.50
CA PHE A 103 -29.77 3.38 -16.47
C PHE A 103 -30.83 2.29 -16.35
N ARG A 104 -31.10 1.61 -17.48
CA ARG A 104 -32.07 0.50 -17.55
C ARG A 104 -33.45 0.85 -16.95
N GLY A 105 -33.93 2.07 -17.17
CA GLY A 105 -35.20 2.57 -16.65
C GLY A 105 -35.13 3.18 -15.25
N GLN A 106 -33.97 3.16 -14.59
CA GLN A 106 -33.73 3.81 -13.30
C GLN A 106 -32.99 5.14 -13.54
N ILE A 107 -33.50 6.22 -12.94
CA ILE A 107 -32.82 7.52 -12.97
C ILE A 107 -31.74 7.52 -11.89
N LEU A 108 -30.49 7.73 -12.29
CA LEU A 108 -29.36 7.81 -11.38
C LEU A 108 -28.65 9.16 -11.52
N SER A 109 -28.32 9.77 -10.40
CA SER A 109 -27.51 10.99 -10.37
C SER A 109 -26.06 10.68 -10.69
N VAL A 110 -25.41 11.51 -11.51
CA VAL A 110 -23.99 11.42 -11.81
C VAL A 110 -23.23 12.52 -11.08
N ILE A 111 -22.23 12.12 -10.31
CA ILE A 111 -21.35 12.97 -9.52
C ILE A 111 -19.97 13.02 -10.17
N ASP A 112 -19.37 14.20 -10.20
CA ASP A 112 -17.96 14.42 -10.55
C ASP A 112 -17.13 14.60 -9.28
N LEU A 113 -16.35 13.57 -8.93
CA LEU A 113 -15.47 13.65 -7.76
C LEU A 113 -14.34 14.66 -7.94
N LYS A 114 -13.94 15.01 -9.17
CA LYS A 114 -12.92 16.05 -9.38
C LYS A 114 -13.41 17.39 -8.82
N LYS A 115 -14.66 17.74 -9.10
CA LYS A 115 -15.31 18.93 -8.55
C LYS A 115 -15.54 18.86 -7.05
N PHE A 116 -15.80 17.65 -6.53
CA PHE A 116 -15.99 17.45 -5.10
C PHE A 116 -14.68 17.58 -4.30
N PHE A 117 -13.56 17.16 -4.88
CA PHE A 117 -12.22 17.25 -4.28
C PHE A 117 -11.43 18.51 -4.69
N ASP A 118 -12.05 19.42 -5.46
CA ASP A 118 -11.40 20.64 -5.99
C ASP A 118 -10.15 20.34 -6.83
N LEU A 119 -10.20 19.26 -7.61
CA LEU A 119 -9.14 18.83 -8.52
C LEU A 119 -9.25 19.54 -9.88
N PRO A 120 -8.14 19.64 -10.65
CA PRO A 120 -8.16 20.21 -11.98
C PRO A 120 -9.20 19.53 -12.88
N GLU A 121 -10.17 20.31 -13.36
CA GLU A 121 -11.19 19.82 -14.26
C GLU A 121 -10.60 19.47 -15.62
N GLN A 122 -11.15 18.41 -16.23
CA GLN A 122 -10.89 18.02 -17.61
C GLN A 122 -12.22 17.95 -18.34
N GLU A 123 -12.20 18.24 -19.63
CA GLU A 123 -13.40 18.12 -20.47
C GLU A 123 -13.93 16.69 -20.43
N ILE A 124 -15.26 16.56 -20.36
CA ILE A 124 -15.93 15.28 -20.47
C ILE A 124 -15.85 14.83 -21.93
N THR A 125 -15.30 13.65 -22.14
CA THR A 125 -15.10 13.00 -23.43
C THR A 125 -15.91 11.71 -23.54
N GLU A 126 -15.94 11.09 -24.72
CA GLU A 126 -16.60 9.80 -24.96
C GLU A 126 -15.92 8.61 -24.23
N ASN A 127 -14.68 8.80 -23.77
CA ASN A 127 -13.94 7.79 -23.02
C ASN A 127 -14.37 7.73 -21.56
N ASN A 128 -14.99 8.78 -21.04
CA ASN A 128 -15.45 8.81 -19.67
C ASN A 128 -16.41 7.66 -19.36
N ARG A 129 -16.28 7.16 -18.13
CA ARG A 129 -17.10 6.07 -17.60
C ARG A 129 -17.83 6.56 -16.37
N VAL A 130 -19.01 5.99 -16.14
CA VAL A 130 -19.77 6.15 -14.92
C VAL A 130 -19.65 4.84 -14.14
N ILE A 131 -19.00 4.92 -12.99
CA ILE A 131 -18.93 3.81 -12.03
C ILE A 131 -20.21 3.88 -11.20
N MET A 132 -21.09 2.90 -11.38
CA MET A 132 -22.36 2.82 -10.65
C MET A 132 -22.10 2.27 -9.27
N LEU A 133 -22.33 3.12 -8.26
CA LEU A 133 -22.12 2.81 -6.86
C LEU A 133 -23.46 2.53 -6.20
N HIS A 134 -23.44 1.54 -5.31
CA HIS A 134 -24.60 1.11 -4.55
C HIS A 134 -24.25 0.93 -3.08
N SER A 135 -25.21 1.23 -2.21
CA SER A 135 -25.20 0.95 -0.79
C SER A 135 -26.63 0.65 -0.33
N GLU A 136 -26.83 0.31 0.94
CA GLU A 136 -28.18 0.11 1.49
C GLU A 136 -29.06 1.38 1.42
N LYS A 137 -28.45 2.57 1.36
CA LYS A 137 -29.17 3.86 1.49
C LYS A 137 -29.28 4.63 0.19
N MET A 138 -28.36 4.41 -0.76
CA MET A 138 -28.28 5.22 -1.98
C MET A 138 -27.60 4.46 -3.12
N GLU A 139 -28.03 4.80 -4.34
CA GLU A 139 -27.39 4.42 -5.60
C GLU A 139 -27.12 5.68 -6.42
N PHE A 140 -25.92 5.78 -6.99
CA PHE A 140 -25.51 6.94 -7.80
C PHE A 140 -24.34 6.56 -8.71
N GLY A 141 -24.10 7.36 -9.75
CA GLY A 141 -22.95 7.22 -10.63
C GLY A 141 -21.82 8.16 -10.25
N ASN A 142 -20.59 7.68 -10.30
CA ASN A 142 -19.37 8.48 -10.20
C ASN A 142 -18.69 8.59 -11.58
N LEU A 143 -18.39 9.80 -12.04
CA LEU A 143 -17.65 10.04 -13.27
C LEU A 143 -16.15 9.70 -13.08
N ALA A 144 -15.61 8.89 -13.98
CA ALA A 144 -14.18 8.57 -14.08
C ALA A 144 -13.61 8.98 -15.44
N ASP A 145 -12.32 9.33 -15.47
CA ASP A 145 -11.64 9.87 -16.66
C ASP A 145 -11.39 8.81 -17.72
N ASP A 146 -10.45 7.89 -17.45
CA ASP A 146 -10.10 6.80 -18.36
C ASP A 146 -9.33 5.72 -17.60
N SER A 147 -9.32 4.51 -18.13
CA SER A 147 -8.72 3.28 -17.58
C SER A 147 -9.34 2.81 -16.27
N ILE A 148 -10.00 1.65 -16.32
CA ILE A 148 -10.55 0.95 -15.17
C ILE A 148 -9.81 -0.37 -15.05
N GLY A 149 -9.04 -0.52 -13.98
CA GLY A 149 -8.30 -1.74 -13.65
C GLY A 149 -8.94 -2.44 -12.46
N VAL A 150 -8.96 -3.77 -12.45
CA VAL A 150 -9.34 -4.54 -11.25
C VAL A 150 -8.07 -4.91 -10.49
N ARG A 151 -8.05 -4.64 -9.18
CA ARG A 151 -6.99 -5.04 -8.25
C ARG A 151 -7.56 -6.09 -7.30
N TYR A 152 -6.77 -7.13 -7.03
CA TYR A 152 -7.06 -8.22 -6.10
C TYR A 152 -6.00 -8.20 -5.01
#